data_AF-A0A1A9EWQ9-F1
#
_entry.id   AF-A0A1A9EWQ9-F1
#
_cell.length_a   1.000
_cell.length_b   1.000
_cell.length_c   1.000
_cell.angle_alpha   90.00
_cell.angle_beta   90.00
_cell.angle_gamma   90.00
#
_symmetry.space_group_name_H-M   'P 1'
#
loop_
_entity.id
_entity.type
_entity.pdbx_description
1 polymer ?
#
loop_
_entity_poly.entity_id
_entity_poly.type
_entity_poly.pdbx_seq_one_letter_code
_entity_poly.pdbx_strand_id
1 'polypeptide(L)'
;MFIKINKNSGIYMEHNGLEKQRLIPVTSNFLINLNHVTEVSFYSIKEAKKRYDLENHEFTVQPHTRVIHLQMSYLHATYKETIHGNKGNLVDRGYFKLYFMPEETGQYDAIRSQIDGLTLNL
;
A
#
# COMPACT_ATOMS: atom_id res chain seq x y z
N MET A 1 -12.27 8.79 10.35
CA MET A 1 -12.96 8.78 9.05
C MET A 1 -12.54 7.54 8.28
N PHE A 2 -13.41 6.94 7.47
CA PHE A 2 -13.10 5.72 6.71
C PHE A 2 -13.11 5.97 5.20
N ILE A 3 -12.16 5.36 4.48
CA ILE A 3 -12.22 5.23 3.03
C ILE A 3 -12.63 3.80 2.69
N LYS A 4 -13.60 3.66 1.79
CA LYS A 4 -14.02 2.36 1.25
C LYS A 4 -13.22 2.02 0.00
N ILE A 5 -12.55 0.89 0.04
CA ILE A 5 -11.97 0.24 -1.13
C ILE A 5 -13.00 -0.77 -1.62
N ASN A 6 -13.36 -0.66 -2.88
CA ASN A 6 -14.33 -1.56 -3.50
C ASN A 6 -13.57 -2.74 -4.12
N LYS A 7 -14.21 -3.90 -4.15
CA LYS A 7 -13.76 -5.05 -4.92
C LYS A 7 -13.56 -4.63 -6.38
N ASN A 8 -12.36 -4.83 -6.90
CA ASN A 8 -12.00 -4.53 -8.28
C ASN A 8 -10.82 -5.42 -8.70
N SER A 9 -10.91 -6.07 -9.87
CA SER A 9 -9.86 -6.95 -10.39
C SER A 9 -8.57 -6.21 -10.78
N GLY A 10 -8.61 -4.88 -10.94
CA GLY A 10 -7.45 -4.05 -11.23
C GLY A 10 -6.72 -3.51 -10.00
N ILE A 11 -7.14 -3.90 -8.78
CA ILE A 11 -6.53 -3.42 -7.53
C ILE A 11 -5.86 -4.57 -6.80
N TYR A 12 -4.60 -4.36 -6.44
CA TYR A 12 -3.80 -5.28 -5.63
C TYR A 12 -3.35 -4.60 -4.35
N MET A 13 -3.04 -5.39 -3.32
CA MET A 13 -2.60 -4.90 -2.02
C MET A 13 -1.28 -5.55 -1.59
N GLU A 14 -0.44 -4.75 -0.95
CA GLU A 14 0.76 -5.19 -0.20
C GLU A 14 0.65 -4.67 1.25
N HIS A 15 1.07 -5.45 2.23
CA HIS A 15 1.20 -5.01 3.63
C HIS A 15 2.36 -5.76 4.30
N ASN A 16 2.85 -5.29 5.46
CA ASN A 16 4.03 -5.87 6.12
C ASN A 16 3.91 -7.37 6.46
N GLY A 17 2.69 -7.88 6.59
CA GLY A 17 2.44 -9.29 6.88
C GLY A 17 2.59 -10.23 5.68
N LEU A 18 2.77 -9.69 4.48
CA LEU A 18 3.06 -10.47 3.27
C LEU A 18 4.57 -10.61 3.10
N GLU A 19 4.98 -11.74 2.52
CA GLU A 19 6.35 -11.88 2.05
C GLU A 19 6.66 -10.83 0.98
N LYS A 20 7.93 -10.41 0.93
CA LYS A 20 8.38 -9.42 -0.06
C LYS A 20 8.00 -9.89 -1.47
N GLN A 21 7.64 -8.92 -2.32
CA GLN A 21 7.22 -9.16 -3.71
C GLN A 21 5.85 -9.82 -3.88
N ARG A 22 5.14 -10.16 -2.80
CA ARG A 22 3.75 -10.64 -2.92
C ARG A 22 2.77 -9.49 -3.05
N LEU A 23 1.76 -9.71 -3.89
CA LEU A 23 0.64 -8.81 -4.09
C LEU A 23 -0.63 -9.65 -4.11
N ILE A 24 -1.65 -9.19 -3.37
CA ILE A 24 -2.93 -9.89 -3.28
C ILE A 24 -4.02 -9.10 -4.00
N PRO A 25 -4.84 -9.72 -4.85
CA PRO A 25 -5.95 -9.02 -5.48
C PRO A 25 -6.99 -8.60 -4.44
N VAL A 26 -7.58 -7.42 -4.62
CA VAL A 26 -8.67 -6.93 -3.78
C VAL A 26 -9.97 -7.63 -4.19
N THR A 27 -10.24 -8.77 -3.54
CA THR A 27 -11.39 -9.64 -3.85
C THR A 27 -12.66 -9.31 -3.08
N SER A 28 -12.59 -8.40 -2.10
CA SER A 28 -13.73 -7.97 -1.28
C SER A 28 -13.70 -6.46 -1.05
N ASN A 29 -14.84 -5.90 -0.68
CA ASN A 29 -14.91 -4.51 -0.23
C ASN A 29 -14.33 -4.42 1.20
N PHE A 30 -13.53 -3.41 1.47
CA PHE A 30 -13.03 -3.15 2.82
C PHE A 30 -12.93 -1.66 3.12
N LEU A 31 -12.76 -1.34 4.40
CA LEU A 31 -12.71 0.02 4.91
C LEU A 31 -11.36 0.24 5.57
N ILE A 32 -10.71 1.36 5.27
CA ILE A 32 -9.49 1.80 5.96
C ILE A 32 -9.82 3.02 6.81
N ASN A 33 -9.52 2.95 8.10
CA ASN A 33 -9.68 4.09 9.01
C ASN A 33 -8.48 5.05 8.87
N LEU A 34 -8.72 6.23 8.31
CA LEU A 34 -7.67 7.24 8.13
C LEU A 34 -7.18 7.86 9.45
N ASN A 35 -7.93 7.71 10.55
CA ASN A 35 -7.46 8.20 11.86
C ASN A 35 -6.23 7.42 12.37
N HIS A 36 -5.93 6.25 11.77
CA HIS A 36 -4.74 5.47 12.08
C HIS A 36 -3.65 5.62 11.03
N VAL A 37 -3.82 6.49 10.04
CA VAL A 37 -2.80 6.75 9.01
C VAL A 37 -1.95 7.93 9.47
N THR A 38 -0.64 7.74 9.51
CA THR A 38 0.34 8.79 9.82
C THR A 38 0.81 9.51 8.56
N GLU A 39 0.96 8.78 7.45
CA GLU A 39 1.39 9.35 6.18
C GLU A 39 0.65 8.68 5.03
N VAL A 40 0.31 9.47 4.00
CA VAL A 40 -0.15 8.99 2.71
C VAL A 40 0.83 9.44 1.64
N SER A 41 1.35 8.50 0.85
CA SER A 41 2.18 8.80 -0.31
C SER A 41 1.49 8.32 -1.60
N PHE A 42 1.57 9.14 -2.65
CA PHE A 42 1.05 8.82 -3.98
C PHE A 42 2.20 8.77 -4.98
N TYR A 43 2.32 7.67 -5.72
CA TYR A 43 3.34 7.55 -6.76
C TYR A 43 2.92 6.59 -7.88
N SER A 44 3.67 6.59 -8.98
CA SER A 44 3.49 5.65 -10.09
C SER A 44 4.72 4.77 -10.26
N ILE A 45 4.50 3.52 -10.62
CA ILE A 45 5.57 2.60 -10.99
C ILE A 45 6.14 3.00 -12.36
N LYS A 46 7.45 3.22 -12.43
CA LYS A 46 8.12 3.69 -13.68
C LYS A 46 8.44 2.57 -14.67
N GLU A 47 8.73 1.38 -14.16
CA GLU A 47 9.19 0.23 -14.94
C GLU A 47 8.41 -1.01 -14.54
N ALA A 48 8.26 -1.95 -15.47
CA ALA A 48 7.58 -3.21 -15.22
C ALA A 48 8.27 -3.96 -14.06
N LYS A 49 7.48 -4.46 -13.11
CA LYS A 49 7.99 -5.22 -11.95
C LYS A 49 7.34 -6.59 -11.90
N LYS A 50 8.17 -7.63 -11.79
CA LYS A 50 7.70 -8.97 -11.46
C LYS A 50 7.24 -9.03 -10.01
N ARG A 51 6.09 -9.65 -9.78
CA ARG A 51 5.46 -9.88 -8.48
C ARG A 51 4.84 -11.27 -8.48
N TYR A 52 4.47 -11.73 -7.29
CA TYR A 52 3.89 -13.05 -7.09
C TYR A 52 2.57 -12.92 -6.34
N ASP A 53 1.61 -13.79 -6.65
CA ASP A 53 0.42 -13.96 -5.81
C ASP A 53 0.71 -14.84 -4.58
N LEU A 54 -0.32 -15.30 -3.87
CA LEU A 54 -0.15 -16.21 -2.72
C LEU A 54 0.17 -17.66 -3.14
N GLU A 55 -0.12 -18.03 -4.38
CA GLU A 55 0.09 -19.36 -4.95
C GLU A 55 1.44 -19.47 -5.69
N ASN A 56 2.25 -18.41 -5.64
CA ASN A 56 3.53 -18.25 -6.33
C ASN A 56 3.42 -18.14 -7.86
N HIS A 57 2.25 -17.78 -8.38
CA HIS A 57 2.14 -17.42 -9.79
C HIS A 57 2.78 -16.06 -10.02
N GLU A 58 3.69 -16.01 -11.00
CA GLU A 58 4.33 -14.77 -11.40
C GLU A 58 3.38 -13.93 -12.26
N PHE A 59 3.35 -12.62 -11.97
CA PHE A 59 2.69 -11.65 -12.82
C PHE A 59 3.47 -10.34 -12.87
N THR A 60 3.16 -9.52 -13.87
CA THR A 60 3.84 -8.25 -14.10
C THR A 60 2.96 -7.09 -13.68
N VAL A 61 3.45 -6.30 -12.75
CA VAL A 61 2.93 -4.96 -12.47
C VAL A 61 3.44 -4.03 -13.57
N GLN A 62 2.51 -3.50 -14.37
CA GLN A 62 2.83 -2.69 -15.54
C GLN A 62 3.36 -1.30 -15.13
N PRO A 63 4.19 -0.65 -15.98
CA PRO A 63 4.47 0.78 -15.85
C PRO A 63 3.18 1.59 -15.74
N HIS A 64 3.26 2.76 -15.10
CA HIS A 64 2.13 3.64 -14.82
C HIS A 64 1.07 3.09 -13.86
N THR A 65 1.28 1.89 -13.28
CA THR A 65 0.51 1.44 -12.11
C THR A 65 0.61 2.50 -11.02
N ARG A 66 -0.53 3.02 -10.57
CA ARG A 66 -0.61 4.05 -9.54
C ARG A 66 -0.68 3.38 -8.18
N VAL A 67 -0.01 3.97 -7.19
CA VAL A 67 0.07 3.40 -5.85
C VAL A 67 -0.35 4.44 -4.82
N ILE A 68 -1.22 4.02 -3.92
CA ILE A 68 -1.52 4.73 -2.68
C ILE A 68 -0.84 3.95 -1.56
N HIS A 69 0.14 4.58 -0.92
CA HIS A 69 0.87 4.00 0.21
C HIS A 69 0.39 4.67 1.50
N LEU A 70 -0.19 3.87 2.39
CA LEU A 70 -0.75 4.30 3.67
C LEU A 70 0.16 3.78 4.77
N GLN A 71 0.95 4.66 5.37
CA GLN A 71 1.76 4.34 6.53
C GLN A 71 0.90 4.51 7.79
N MET A 72 0.73 3.42 8.54
CA MET A 72 -0.11 3.39 9.74
C MET A 72 0.65 3.88 10.98
N SER A 73 -0.08 4.36 11.98
CA SER A 73 0.44 4.87 13.24
C SER A 73 0.83 3.78 14.22
N TYR A 74 0.25 2.58 14.08
CA TYR A 74 0.53 1.44 14.95
C TYR A 74 1.74 0.63 14.46
N LEU A 75 2.38 -0.05 15.42
CA LEU A 75 3.54 -0.88 15.17
C LEU A 75 3.10 -2.20 14.53
N HIS A 76 3.85 -2.64 13.54
CA HIS A 76 3.74 -4.00 13.01
C HIS A 76 4.65 -4.95 13.80
N ALA A 77 5.93 -4.57 13.97
CA ALA A 77 6.92 -5.40 14.62
C ALA A 77 8.04 -4.57 15.25
N THR A 78 8.78 -5.19 16.17
CA THR A 78 10.00 -4.64 16.75
C THR A 78 11.09 -5.70 16.69
N TYR A 79 12.21 -5.36 16.08
CA TYR A 79 13.33 -6.27 15.88
C TYR A 79 14.53 -5.79 16.70
N LYS A 80 15.18 -6.70 17.41
CA LYS A 80 16.47 -6.41 18.04
C LYS A 80 17.53 -6.44 16.96
N GLU A 81 18.19 -5.33 16.71
CA GLU A 81 19.19 -5.20 15.66
C GLU A 81 20.46 -4.56 16.21
N THR A 82 21.62 -4.93 15.66
CA THR A 82 22.90 -4.29 16.02
C THR A 82 23.29 -3.35 14.89
N ILE A 83 23.05 -2.05 15.08
CA ILE A 83 23.37 -1.02 14.10
C ILE A 83 24.71 -0.42 14.51
N HIS A 84 25.73 -0.59 13.66
CA HIS A 84 27.10 -0.09 13.90
C HIS A 84 27.70 -0.50 15.27
N GLY A 85 27.47 -1.73 15.71
CA GLY A 85 28.00 -2.25 16.98
C GLY A 85 27.16 -1.90 18.22
N ASN A 86 26.14 -1.04 18.09
CA ASN A 86 25.21 -0.72 19.16
C ASN A 86 23.93 -1.54 19.05
N LYS A 87 23.50 -2.15 20.15
CA LYS A 87 22.22 -2.85 20.24
C LYS A 87 21.09 -1.82 20.25
N GLY A 88 20.23 -1.88 19.26
CA GLY A 88 19.04 -1.05 19.11
C GLY A 88 17.80 -1.89 18.82
N ASN A 89 16.65 -1.22 18.78
CA ASN A 89 15.41 -1.81 18.32
C ASN A 89 15.00 -1.11 17.02
N LEU A 90 14.85 -1.87 15.95
CA LEU A 90 14.19 -1.39 14.74
C LEU A 90 12.68 -1.53 14.94
N VAL A 91 11.97 -0.43 14.78
CA VAL A 91 10.52 -0.37 14.90
C VAL A 91 9.92 -0.27 13.50
N ASP A 92 9.20 -1.31 13.08
CA ASP A 92 8.49 -1.32 11.81
C ASP A 92 7.02 -0.96 12.03
N ARG A 93 6.54 0.04 11.31
CA ARG A 93 5.15 0.48 11.36
C ARG A 93 4.33 -0.26 10.31
N GLY A 94 3.07 -0.53 10.63
CA GLY A 94 2.16 -1.12 9.65
C GLY A 94 2.01 -0.22 8.43
N TYR A 95 1.86 -0.81 7.25
CA TYR A 95 1.51 -0.12 6.02
C TYR A 95 0.53 -0.94 5.19
N PHE A 96 -0.21 -0.24 4.34
CA PHE A 96 -0.93 -0.82 3.21
C PHE A 96 -0.52 -0.09 1.94
N LYS A 97 -0.17 -0.82 0.89
CA LYS A 97 -0.01 -0.26 -0.46
C LYS A 97 -1.11 -0.81 -1.34
N LEU A 98 -1.85 0.08 -1.96
CA LEU A 98 -2.88 -0.24 -2.94
C LEU A 98 -2.34 0.08 -4.32
N TYR A 99 -2.18 -0.96 -5.14
CA TYR A 99 -1.70 -0.91 -6.51
C TYR A 99 -2.90 -0.89 -7.45
N PHE A 100 -3.09 0.22 -8.15
CA PHE A 100 -4.13 0.42 -9.15
C PHE A 100 -3.51 0.25 -10.52
N MET A 101 -3.77 -0.90 -11.15
CA MET A 101 -3.24 -1.22 -12.47
C MET A 101 -3.73 -0.18 -13.49
N PRO A 102 -3.01 0.04 -14.61
CA PRO A 102 -3.38 1.07 -15.59
C PRO A 102 -4.82 0.94 -16.15
N GLU A 103 -5.34 -0.28 -16.21
CA GLU A 103 -6.70 -0.60 -16.63
C GLU A 103 -7.78 -0.31 -15.56
N GLU A 104 -7.40 -0.03 -14.31
CA GLU A 104 -8.33 0.34 -13.25
C GLU A 104 -8.96 1.70 -13.55
N THR A 105 -10.29 1.73 -13.58
CA THR A 105 -11.05 2.91 -13.96
C THR A 105 -11.61 3.66 -12.75
N GLY A 106 -10.84 4.66 -12.32
CA GLY A 106 -11.34 5.81 -11.57
C GLY A 106 -11.39 5.66 -10.05
N GLN A 107 -11.22 4.46 -9.48
CA GLN A 107 -11.19 4.33 -8.03
C GLN A 107 -9.99 5.03 -7.41
N TYR A 108 -8.82 4.97 -8.08
CA TYR A 108 -7.66 5.75 -7.65
C TYR A 108 -7.96 7.24 -7.54
N ASP A 109 -8.54 7.83 -8.59
CA ASP A 109 -8.78 9.28 -8.67
C ASP A 109 -9.84 9.73 -7.65
N ALA A 110 -10.87 8.91 -7.44
CA ALA A 110 -11.88 9.14 -6.41
C ALA A 110 -11.26 9.16 -5.01
N ILE A 111 -10.43 8.16 -4.68
CA ILE A 111 -9.77 8.09 -3.35
C ILE A 111 -8.81 9.26 -3.17
N ARG A 112 -7.99 9.54 -4.18
CA ARG A 112 -7.02 10.64 -4.14
C ARG A 112 -7.72 11.97 -3.93
N SER A 113 -8.77 12.27 -4.69
CA SER A 113 -9.52 13.52 -4.54
C SER A 113 -10.11 13.70 -3.14
N GLN A 114 -10.61 12.62 -2.51
CA GLN A 114 -11.10 12.68 -1.14
C GLN A 114 -9.98 12.95 -0.13
N ILE A 115 -8.79 12.36 -0.31
CA ILE A 115 -7.64 12.60 0.56
C ILE A 115 -7.12 14.03 0.38
N ASP A 116 -6.95 14.48 -0.87
CA ASP A 116 -6.48 15.83 -1.19
C ASP A 116 -7.44 16.90 -0.60
N GLY A 117 -8.76 16.64 -0.62
CA GLY A 117 -9.77 17.51 -0.01
C GLY A 117 -9.71 17.64 1.52
N LEU A 118 -8.95 16.77 2.19
CA LEU A 118 -8.73 16.80 3.64
C LEU A 118 -7.38 17.39 4.03
N THR A 119 -6.58 17.77 3.03
CA THR A 119 -5.25 18.33 3.21
C THR A 119 -5.24 19.80 2.85
N LEU A 120 -4.36 20.55 3.50
CA LEU A 120 -4.09 21.93 3.13
C LEU A 120 -2.91 21.93 2.17
N ASN A 121 -3.16 22.33 0.91
CA ASN A 121 -2.12 22.50 -0.09
C ASN A 121 -1.44 23.86 0.14
N LEU A 122 -0.25 23.82 0.76
CA LEU A 122 0.63 24.97 0.97
C LEU A 122 1.61 25.15 -0.20
#